data_AF-A0AA42SP47-F1
#
_entry.id   AF-A0AA42SP47-F1
#
_cell.length_a   1.000
_cell.length_b   1.000
_cell.length_c   1.000
_cell.angle_alpha   90.00
_cell.angle_beta   90.00
_cell.angle_gamma   90.00
#
_symmetry.space_group_name_H-M   'P 1'
#
loop_
_entity.id
_entity.type
_entity.pdbx_description
1 polymer ?
#
loop_
_entity_poly.entity_id
_entity_poly.type
_entity_poly.pdbx_seq_one_letter_code
_entity_poly.pdbx_strand_id
1 'polypeptide(L)'
;MTNKINSDQAVEHAWKYFELHSNQRITLFNYFLFIMAGLGAAIGASLQASNKFSYVGIFISIFIILVSIVFWKLDQRTSFLVKQSEQVFKNLERNSSIDIGIFCNEEANLARANQNRMLLNKIITYGLIFRSTFLITGFVGVFGMFIFSLKILGCISI
;
A
#
# COMPACT_ATOMS: atom_id res chain seq x y z
N MET A 1 25.49 -23.58 17.61
CA MET A 1 26.11 -24.00 16.33
C MET A 1 25.42 -23.25 15.21
N THR A 2 26.01 -22.17 14.71
CA THR A 2 25.52 -21.45 13.53
C THR A 2 25.88 -22.28 12.30
N ASN A 3 24.90 -22.97 11.74
CA ASN A 3 25.05 -23.66 10.48
C ASN A 3 25.33 -22.59 9.41
N LYS A 4 26.59 -22.43 9.00
CA LYS A 4 26.98 -21.44 7.98
C LYS A 4 26.34 -21.88 6.66
N ILE A 5 25.26 -21.19 6.30
CA ILE A 5 24.62 -21.35 4.99
C ILE A 5 25.68 -21.02 3.92
N ASN A 6 25.79 -21.85 2.88
CA ASN A 6 26.68 -21.59 1.76
C ASN A 6 26.31 -20.25 1.08
N SER A 7 27.26 -19.52 0.50
CA SER A 7 27.00 -18.19 -0.12
C SER A 7 25.87 -18.24 -1.13
N ASP A 8 25.84 -19.29 -1.95
CA ASP A 8 24.85 -19.45 -3.01
C ASP A 8 23.46 -19.74 -2.44
N GLN A 9 23.40 -20.56 -1.39
CA GLN A 9 22.15 -20.83 -0.67
C GLN A 9 21.63 -19.59 0.05
N ALA A 10 22.52 -18.73 0.55
CA ALA A 10 22.14 -17.47 1.20
C ALA A 10 21.57 -16.47 0.19
N VAL A 11 22.19 -16.36 -1.00
CA VAL A 11 21.69 -15.54 -2.12
C VAL A 11 20.32 -16.06 -2.58
N GLU A 12 20.18 -17.37 -2.81
CA GLU A 12 18.93 -17.97 -3.26
C GLU A 12 17.81 -17.78 -2.22
N HIS A 13 18.11 -17.98 -0.94
CA HIS A 13 17.15 -17.75 0.14
C HIS A 13 16.72 -16.28 0.20
N ALA A 14 17.67 -15.32 0.11
CA ALA A 14 17.36 -13.90 0.08
C ALA A 14 16.49 -13.52 -1.14
N TRP A 15 16.75 -14.13 -2.30
CA TRP A 15 15.97 -13.93 -3.52
C TRP A 15 14.54 -14.43 -3.37
N LYS A 16 14.36 -15.68 -2.95
CA LYS A 16 13.04 -16.27 -2.70
C LYS A 16 12.24 -15.46 -1.67
N TYR A 17 12.90 -14.97 -0.62
CA TYR A 17 12.28 -14.13 0.39
C TYR A 17 11.82 -12.77 -0.18
N PHE A 18 12.68 -12.12 -0.97
CA PHE A 18 12.35 -10.87 -1.68
C PHE A 18 11.17 -11.07 -2.64
N GLU A 19 11.24 -12.08 -3.49
CA GLU A 19 10.21 -12.41 -4.49
C GLU A 19 8.86 -12.70 -3.81
N LEU A 20 8.86 -13.52 -2.76
CA LEU A 20 7.64 -13.83 -2.01
C LEU A 20 6.96 -12.58 -1.46
N HIS A 21 7.70 -11.72 -0.75
CA HIS A 21 7.11 -10.57 -0.08
C HIS A 21 6.78 -9.40 -1.01
N SER A 22 7.55 -9.23 -2.09
CA SER A 22 7.23 -8.26 -3.14
C SER A 22 5.93 -8.64 -3.88
N ASN A 23 5.76 -9.92 -4.22
CA ASN A 23 4.53 -10.43 -4.81
C ASN A 23 3.34 -10.32 -3.85
N GLN A 24 3.50 -10.72 -2.58
CA GLN A 24 2.46 -10.57 -1.55
C GLN A 24 1.95 -9.13 -1.45
N ARG A 25 2.85 -8.15 -1.55
CA ARG A 25 2.51 -6.74 -1.48
C ARG A 25 1.60 -6.30 -2.64
N ILE A 26 1.89 -6.74 -3.86
CA ILE A 26 1.04 -6.47 -5.04
C ILE A 26 -0.30 -7.19 -4.92
N THR A 27 -0.31 -8.44 -4.48
CA THR A 27 -1.55 -9.22 -4.26
C THR A 27 -2.46 -8.55 -3.22
N LEU A 28 -1.92 -8.09 -2.09
CA LEU A 28 -2.68 -7.36 -1.08
C LEU A 28 -3.29 -6.07 -1.64
N PHE A 29 -2.55 -5.33 -2.45
CA PHE A 29 -3.07 -4.12 -3.08
C PHE A 29 -4.22 -4.43 -4.05
N ASN A 30 -4.14 -5.52 -4.82
CA ASN A 30 -5.22 -5.94 -5.72
C ASN A 30 -6.49 -6.32 -4.95
N TYR A 31 -6.37 -7.04 -3.83
CA TYR A 31 -7.52 -7.35 -2.98
C TYR A 31 -8.14 -6.10 -2.37
N PHE A 32 -7.31 -5.14 -1.96
CA PHE A 32 -7.80 -3.85 -1.50
C PHE A 32 -8.64 -3.16 -2.57
N LEU A 33 -8.14 -3.05 -3.82
CA LEU A 33 -8.88 -2.42 -4.91
C LEU A 33 -10.22 -3.12 -5.19
N PHE A 34 -10.24 -4.45 -5.16
CA PHE A 34 -11.45 -5.23 -5.35
C PHE A 34 -12.50 -4.94 -4.26
N ILE A 35 -12.08 -4.96 -2.99
CA ILE A 35 -12.96 -4.64 -1.86
C ILE A 35 -13.46 -3.20 -1.97
N MET A 36 -12.57 -2.25 -2.27
CA MET A 36 -12.93 -0.84 -2.42
C MET A 36 -13.88 -0.57 -3.57
N ALA A 37 -13.79 -1.29 -4.69
CA ALA A 37 -14.75 -1.20 -5.78
C ALA A 37 -16.15 -1.63 -5.31
N GLY A 38 -16.25 -2.76 -4.60
CA GLY A 38 -17.52 -3.23 -4.02
C GLY A 38 -18.11 -2.25 -3.00
N LEU A 39 -17.28 -1.73 -2.09
CA LEU A 39 -17.71 -0.75 -1.08
C LEU A 39 -18.10 0.59 -1.71
N GLY A 40 -17.39 1.03 -2.75
CA GLY A 40 -17.73 2.23 -3.52
C GLY A 40 -19.09 2.10 -4.20
N ALA A 41 -19.38 0.96 -4.83
CA ALA A 41 -20.70 0.68 -5.39
C ALA A 41 -21.79 0.68 -4.32
N ALA A 42 -21.52 0.09 -3.14
CA ALA A 42 -22.45 0.06 -2.03
C ALA A 42 -22.75 1.47 -1.45
N ILE A 43 -21.74 2.35 -1.37
CA ILE A 43 -21.95 3.77 -1.04
C ILE A 43 -22.84 4.45 -2.08
N GLY A 44 -22.52 4.28 -3.37
CA GLY A 44 -23.29 4.90 -4.46
C GLY A 44 -24.76 4.49 -4.43
N ALA A 45 -25.04 3.20 -4.22
CA ALA A 45 -26.39 2.69 -4.07
C ALA A 45 -27.09 3.24 -2.82
N SER A 46 -26.37 3.31 -1.68
CA SER A 46 -26.93 3.84 -0.42
C SER A 46 -27.25 5.34 -0.51
N LEU A 47 -26.47 6.11 -1.28
CA LEU A 47 -26.73 7.52 -1.53
C LEU A 47 -28.03 7.73 -2.31
N GLN A 48 -28.30 6.91 -3.34
CA GLN A 48 -29.51 7.01 -4.16
C GLN A 48 -30.76 6.42 -3.48
N ALA A 49 -30.57 5.59 -2.46
CA ALA A 49 -31.66 4.97 -1.73
C ALA A 49 -32.37 5.96 -0.79
N SER A 50 -33.56 5.56 -0.31
CA SER A 50 -34.34 6.34 0.65
C SER A 50 -33.56 6.62 1.95
N ASN A 51 -33.96 7.67 2.68
CA ASN A 51 -33.28 8.08 3.93
C ASN A 51 -33.14 6.95 4.97
N LYS A 52 -34.01 5.94 4.95
CA LYS A 52 -33.90 4.76 5.83
C LYS A 52 -32.60 3.97 5.62
N PHE A 53 -32.02 4.01 4.43
CA PHE A 53 -30.74 3.36 4.11
C PHE A 53 -29.51 4.19 4.49
N SER A 54 -29.68 5.42 4.98
CA SER A 54 -28.54 6.26 5.38
C SER A 54 -27.74 5.64 6.54
N TYR A 55 -28.39 4.88 7.43
CA TYR A 55 -27.71 4.11 8.47
C TYR A 55 -26.78 3.02 7.89
N VAL A 56 -27.19 2.37 6.79
CA VAL A 56 -26.35 1.42 6.06
C VAL A 56 -25.17 2.14 5.42
N GLY A 57 -25.40 3.35 4.88
CA GLY A 57 -24.34 4.22 4.38
C GLY A 57 -23.27 4.53 5.43
N ILE A 58 -23.66 4.90 6.65
CA ILE A 58 -22.73 5.11 7.78
C ILE A 58 -21.92 3.84 8.07
N PHE A 59 -22.59 2.68 8.13
CA PHE A 59 -21.92 1.41 8.39
C PHE A 59 -20.88 1.08 7.30
N ILE A 60 -21.22 1.24 6.02
CA ILE A 60 -20.29 1.03 4.90
C ILE A 60 -19.11 2.02 4.99
N SER A 61 -19.38 3.28 5.33
CA SER A 61 -18.34 4.29 5.53
C SER A 61 -17.36 3.93 6.66
N ILE A 62 -17.86 3.44 7.81
CA ILE A 62 -17.02 2.92 8.90
C ILE A 62 -16.18 1.74 8.38
N PHE A 63 -16.80 0.83 7.64
CA PHE A 63 -16.12 -0.35 7.12
C PHE A 63 -15.00 0.02 6.14
N ILE A 64 -15.17 1.04 5.29
CA ILE A 64 -14.10 1.58 4.43
C ILE A 64 -12.92 2.08 5.28
N ILE A 65 -13.17 2.86 6.33
CA ILE A 65 -12.11 3.37 7.21
C ILE A 65 -11.33 2.19 7.83
N LEU A 66 -12.04 1.19 8.34
CA LEU A 66 -11.43 -0.01 8.94
C LEU A 66 -10.58 -0.78 7.93
N VAL A 67 -11.12 -1.05 6.74
CA VAL A 67 -10.39 -1.74 5.66
C VAL A 67 -9.14 -0.96 5.27
N SER A 68 -9.24 0.36 5.07
CA SER A 68 -8.08 1.21 4.75
C SER A 68 -6.99 1.15 5.83
N ILE A 69 -7.35 1.16 7.12
CA ILE A 69 -6.38 1.03 8.22
C ILE A 69 -5.72 -0.36 8.23
N VAL A 70 -6.50 -1.42 8.07
CA VAL A 70 -6.00 -2.81 8.05
C VAL A 70 -5.01 -3.00 6.90
N PHE A 71 -5.39 -2.62 5.69
CA PHE A 71 -4.51 -2.77 4.52
C PHE A 71 -3.28 -1.86 4.61
N TRP A 72 -3.39 -0.67 5.20
CA TRP A 72 -2.23 0.16 5.48
C TRP A 72 -1.22 -0.53 6.41
N LYS A 73 -1.69 -1.21 7.46
CA LYS A 73 -0.81 -1.96 8.37
C LYS A 73 -0.18 -3.19 7.70
N LEU A 74 -0.93 -3.90 6.86
CA LEU A 74 -0.41 -5.02 6.08
C LEU A 74 0.66 -4.58 5.07
N ASP A 75 0.45 -3.44 4.39
CA ASP A 75 1.45 -2.84 3.50
C ASP A 75 2.72 -2.41 4.27
N GLN A 76 2.58 -1.80 5.44
CA GLN A 76 3.73 -1.45 6.28
C GLN A 76 4.58 -2.68 6.61
N ARG A 77 3.93 -3.78 7.01
CA ARG A 77 4.64 -5.02 7.36
C ARG A 77 5.31 -5.65 6.16
N THR A 78 4.61 -5.82 5.04
CA THR A 78 5.18 -6.42 3.82
C THR A 78 6.28 -5.57 3.23
N SER A 79 6.11 -4.25 3.18
CA SER A 79 7.17 -3.31 2.78
C SER A 79 8.41 -3.43 3.67
N PHE A 80 8.26 -3.63 4.98
CA PHE A 80 9.39 -3.84 5.88
C PHE A 80 10.15 -5.13 5.53
N LEU A 81 9.44 -6.24 5.25
CA LEU A 81 10.07 -7.51 4.89
C LEU A 81 10.84 -7.42 3.57
N VAL A 82 10.28 -6.75 2.56
CA VAL A 82 10.98 -6.48 1.30
C VAL A 82 12.24 -5.64 1.53
N LYS A 83 12.18 -4.58 2.36
CA LYS A 83 13.36 -3.78 2.68
C LYS A 83 14.43 -4.55 3.45
N GLN A 84 14.06 -5.54 4.25
CA GLN A 84 15.03 -6.41 4.89
C GLN A 84 15.81 -7.28 3.88
N SER A 85 15.15 -7.86 2.88
CA SER A 85 15.89 -8.62 1.86
C SER A 85 16.75 -7.73 0.97
N GLU A 86 16.28 -6.53 0.62
CA GLU A 86 17.11 -5.55 -0.10
C GLU A 86 18.39 -5.20 0.69
N GLN A 87 18.31 -5.07 2.01
CA GLN A 87 19.51 -4.83 2.85
C GLN A 87 20.49 -5.99 2.81
N VAL A 88 20.00 -7.24 2.80
CA VAL A 88 20.85 -8.42 2.61
C VAL A 88 21.53 -8.39 1.24
N PHE A 89 20.80 -8.04 0.18
CA PHE A 89 21.39 -7.90 -1.16
C PHE A 89 22.42 -6.78 -1.25
N LYS A 90 22.19 -5.62 -0.64
CA LYS A 90 23.19 -4.55 -0.55
C LYS A 90 24.49 -5.04 0.09
N ASN A 91 24.39 -5.87 1.13
CA ASN A 91 25.58 -6.44 1.78
C ASN A 91 26.28 -7.48 0.91
N LEU A 92 25.52 -8.31 0.18
CA LEU A 92 26.09 -9.31 -0.73
C LEU A 92 26.79 -8.63 -1.92
N GLU A 93 26.18 -7.61 -2.52
CA GLU A 93 26.77 -6.82 -3.62
C GLU A 93 28.07 -6.13 -3.20
N ARG A 94 28.12 -5.52 -2.01
CA ARG A 94 29.33 -4.84 -1.49
C ARG A 94 30.51 -5.78 -1.25
N ASN A 95 30.23 -7.05 -0.97
CA ASN A 95 31.25 -8.07 -0.72
C ASN A 95 31.58 -8.88 -1.99
N SER A 96 30.91 -8.61 -3.11
CA SER A 96 31.17 -9.23 -4.40
C SER A 96 32.40 -8.59 -5.06
N SER A 97 33.17 -9.40 -5.79
CA SER A 97 34.25 -8.90 -6.65
C SER A 97 33.73 -8.21 -7.93
N ILE A 98 32.45 -8.40 -8.25
CA ILE A 98 31.79 -7.85 -9.42
C ILE A 98 30.85 -6.72 -8.99
N ASP A 99 31.05 -5.53 -9.55
CA ASP A 99 30.18 -4.38 -9.34
C ASP A 99 28.91 -4.48 -10.19
N ILE A 100 27.87 -5.10 -9.63
CA ILE A 100 26.53 -5.16 -10.23
C ILE A 100 25.70 -3.94 -9.82
N GLY A 101 25.78 -3.57 -8.53
CA GLY A 101 25.26 -2.31 -8.00
C GLY A 101 23.76 -2.05 -8.18
N ILE A 102 22.90 -3.08 -8.31
CA ILE A 102 21.46 -2.90 -8.52
C ILE A 102 20.81 -2.32 -7.27
N PHE A 103 21.05 -2.93 -6.11
CA PHE A 103 20.45 -2.49 -4.85
C PHE A 103 21.27 -1.38 -4.19
N CYS A 104 22.60 -1.45 -4.26
CA CYS A 104 23.47 -0.43 -3.65
C CYS A 104 23.30 0.96 -4.27
N ASN A 105 23.14 1.04 -5.60
CA ASN A 105 23.04 2.31 -6.29
C ASN A 105 21.60 2.79 -6.49
N GLU A 106 20.58 2.01 -6.10
CA GLU A 106 19.16 2.32 -6.32
C GLU A 106 18.79 3.73 -5.84
N GLU A 107 19.15 4.07 -4.60
CA GLU A 107 18.81 5.36 -3.98
C GLU A 107 19.51 6.53 -4.68
N ALA A 108 20.79 6.37 -5.02
CA ALA A 108 21.56 7.38 -5.74
C ALA A 108 21.03 7.57 -7.17
N ASN A 109 20.67 6.48 -7.84
CA ASN A 109 20.09 6.49 -9.18
C ASN A 109 18.71 7.15 -9.18
N LEU A 110 17.87 6.86 -8.18
CA LEU A 110 16.56 7.49 -8.01
C LEU A 110 16.69 8.99 -7.73
N ALA A 111 17.66 9.40 -6.89
CA ALA A 111 17.93 10.80 -6.61
C ALA A 111 18.38 11.56 -7.88
N ARG A 112 19.32 10.99 -8.65
CA ARG A 112 19.77 11.54 -9.94
C ARG A 112 18.62 11.66 -10.93
N ALA A 113 17.79 10.62 -11.06
CA ALA A 113 16.64 10.61 -11.97
C ALA A 113 15.58 11.69 -11.62
N ASN A 114 15.51 12.07 -10.33
CA ASN A 114 14.56 13.06 -9.81
C ASN A 114 15.11 14.48 -9.68
N GLN A 115 16.41 14.70 -9.90
CA GLN A 115 17.08 15.98 -9.63
C GLN A 115 16.46 17.17 -10.38
N ASN A 116 16.13 16.99 -11.67
CA ASN A 116 15.60 18.06 -12.53
C ASN A 116 14.09 17.91 -12.80
N ARG A 117 13.40 17.02 -12.07
CA ARG A 117 11.97 16.80 -12.27
C ARG A 117 11.15 17.69 -11.34
N MET A 118 10.12 18.33 -11.89
CA MET A 118 9.07 18.96 -11.08
C MET A 118 8.40 17.94 -10.16
N LEU A 119 7.83 18.43 -9.04
CA LEU A 119 7.27 17.60 -7.97
C LEU A 119 6.30 16.51 -8.47
N LEU A 120 5.44 16.83 -9.43
CA LEU A 120 4.45 15.90 -9.99
C LEU A 120 5.06 14.81 -10.89
N ASN A 121 6.24 15.05 -11.44
CA ASN A 121 6.91 14.14 -12.39
C ASN A 121 8.01 13.30 -11.72
N LYS A 122 8.24 13.48 -10.41
CA LYS A 122 9.21 12.69 -9.66
C LYS A 122 8.78 11.23 -9.65
N ILE A 123 9.75 10.33 -9.82
CA ILE A 123 9.60 8.90 -9.60
C ILE A 123 9.43 8.70 -8.10
N ILE A 124 8.28 8.16 -7.73
CA ILE A 124 7.88 7.93 -6.35
C ILE A 124 7.95 6.43 -6.07
N THR A 125 8.29 6.06 -4.82
CA THR A 125 8.32 4.66 -4.41
C THR A 125 6.91 4.08 -4.32
N TYR A 126 6.76 2.78 -4.64
CA TYR A 126 5.53 2.03 -4.38
C TYR A 126 5.05 2.16 -2.93
N GLY A 127 6.01 2.27 -1.98
CA GLY A 127 5.80 2.63 -0.57
C GLY A 127 4.84 3.80 -0.39
N LEU A 128 5.17 4.94 -0.99
CA LEU A 128 4.42 6.17 -0.82
C LEU A 128 3.06 6.09 -1.51
N ILE A 129 3.01 5.56 -2.74
CA ILE A 129 1.77 5.50 -3.54
C ILE A 129 0.70 4.69 -2.80
N PHE A 130 1.03 3.48 -2.33
CA PHE A 130 0.05 2.61 -1.68
C PHE A 130 -0.45 3.22 -0.36
N ARG A 131 0.45 3.75 0.46
CA ARG A 131 0.09 4.42 1.73
C ARG A 131 -0.81 5.63 1.50
N SER A 132 -0.50 6.45 0.49
CA SER A 132 -1.36 7.57 0.10
C SER A 132 -2.75 7.10 -0.33
N THR A 133 -2.85 6.02 -1.11
CA THR A 133 -4.14 5.44 -1.52
C THR A 133 -4.97 4.99 -0.31
N PHE A 134 -4.37 4.30 0.67
CA PHE A 134 -5.08 3.90 1.89
C PHE A 134 -5.54 5.09 2.71
N LEU A 135 -4.72 6.15 2.82
CA LEU A 135 -5.10 7.38 3.51
C LEU A 135 -6.26 8.10 2.82
N ILE A 136 -6.17 8.29 1.50
CA ILE A 136 -7.22 8.95 0.71
C ILE A 136 -8.55 8.21 0.84
N THR A 137 -8.54 6.88 0.68
CA THR A 137 -9.76 6.06 0.82
C THR A 137 -10.31 6.07 2.24
N GLY A 138 -9.45 6.10 3.26
CA GLY A 138 -9.88 6.30 4.65
C GLY A 138 -10.60 7.65 4.83
N PHE A 139 -10.08 8.73 4.24
CA PHE A 139 -10.75 10.03 4.23
C PHE A 139 -12.08 10.01 3.47
N VAL A 140 -12.18 9.27 2.37
CA VAL A 140 -13.45 9.05 1.67
C VAL A 140 -14.47 8.37 2.61
N GLY A 141 -14.05 7.41 3.42
CA GLY A 141 -14.90 6.80 4.45
C GLY A 141 -15.37 7.82 5.49
N VAL A 142 -14.48 8.67 6.01
CA VAL A 142 -14.84 9.74 6.96
C VAL A 142 -15.83 10.73 6.33
N PHE A 143 -15.61 11.12 5.09
CA PHE A 143 -16.49 12.01 4.34
C PHE A 143 -17.86 11.38 4.08
N GLY A 144 -17.91 10.10 3.74
CA GLY A 144 -19.16 9.35 3.59
C GLY A 144 -19.97 9.31 4.88
N MET A 145 -19.32 9.04 6.02
CA MET A 145 -19.97 9.07 7.34
C MET A 145 -20.59 10.44 7.63
N PHE A 146 -19.86 11.52 7.32
CA PHE A 146 -20.36 12.88 7.48
C PHE A 146 -21.59 13.15 6.60
N ILE A 147 -21.54 12.81 5.31
CA ILE A 147 -22.67 12.98 4.38
C ILE A 147 -23.91 12.21 4.86
N PHE A 148 -23.76 10.93 5.20
CA PHE A 148 -24.91 10.13 5.63
C PHE A 148 -25.49 10.62 6.96
N SER A 149 -24.65 11.14 7.87
CA SER A 149 -25.12 11.77 9.11
C SER A 149 -25.97 13.01 8.82
N LEU A 150 -25.54 13.87 7.89
CA LEU A 150 -26.33 15.04 7.47
C LEU A 150 -27.65 14.64 6.79
N LYS A 151 -27.66 13.54 6.02
CA LYS A 151 -28.86 12.98 5.40
C LYS A 151 -29.86 12.47 6.46
N ILE A 152 -29.38 11.83 7.52
CA ILE A 152 -30.23 11.40 8.66
C ILE A 152 -30.83 12.60 9.40
N LEU A 153 -30.05 13.67 9.59
CA LEU A 153 -30.51 14.90 10.24
C LEU A 153 -31.46 15.73 9.37
N GLY A 154 -31.71 15.33 8.12
CA GLY A 154 -32.60 16.04 7.19
C GLY A 154 -32.01 17.34 6.64
N CYS A 155 -30.73 17.63 6.89
CA CYS A 155 -30.05 18.81 6.34
C CYS A 155 -29.79 18.68 4.83
N ILE A 156 -29.78 17.46 4.30
CA ILE A 156 -29.47 17.14 2.92
C ILE A 156 -30.50 16.14 2.39
N SER A 157 -31.17 16.48 1.29
CA SER A 157 -31.98 15.57 0.48
C SER A 157 -31.28 15.36 -0.86
N ILE A 158 -30.22 14.55 -0.85
CA ILE A 158 -29.60 13.99 -2.07
C ILE A 158 -30.28 12.67 -2.38
#